data_AF-A0A410G6V9-F1
#
_entry.id   AF-A0A410G6V9-F1
#
_cell.length_a   1.000
_cell.length_b   1.000
_cell.length_c   1.000
_cell.angle_alpha   90.00
_cell.angle_beta   90.00
_cell.angle_gamma   90.00
#
_symmetry.space_group_name_H-M   'P 1'
#
loop_
_entity.id
_entity.type
_entity.pdbx_description
1 polymer ?
#
loop_
_entity_poly.entity_id
_entity_poly.type
_entity_poly.pdbx_seq_one_letter_code
_entity_poly.pdbx_strand_id
1 'polypeptide(L)'
;MNSVLGMQAEACFEAFLKCSKIYKLLTSNLQIHDSNQTLGELDYIVRDLKTQNVLHIELACKFYLYDETAGISEEEKWIGPNRKDRLIDKLEKLKEQQFPLIHAPETQQKLKDLKIEIPTEQKLCLKAFLFLPIKMDRIHLPKNYNDCIVGHWIRTDDLKEDKAALYAIPHKKEWLLPLENISEWYSFPQIIQRIEEQLLNFKSPLIYKKTNLKIEKFFVVWW
;
A
#
# COMPACT_ATOMS: atom_id res chain seq x y z
N MET A 1 -19.77 2.57 -6.65
CA MET A 1 -19.11 1.66 -5.70
C MET A 1 -17.92 2.38 -5.09
N ASN A 2 -17.94 2.62 -3.77
CA ASN A 2 -16.82 3.20 -3.02
C ASN A 2 -15.72 2.14 -2.86
N SER A 3 -14.88 1.93 -3.87
CA SER A 3 -13.74 1.02 -3.71
C SER A 3 -12.64 1.71 -2.92
N VAL A 4 -12.45 1.29 -1.67
CA VAL A 4 -11.24 1.56 -0.87
C VAL A 4 -10.02 1.03 -1.65
N LEU A 5 -8.91 1.78 -1.64
CA LEU A 5 -7.62 1.49 -2.28
C LEU A 5 -7.18 0.00 -2.19
N GLY A 6 -7.45 -0.65 -1.06
CA GLY A 6 -7.14 -2.08 -0.85
C GLY A 6 -7.85 -2.98 -1.85
N MET A 7 -9.17 -2.82 -2.01
CA MET A 7 -9.97 -3.62 -2.97
C MET A 7 -9.50 -3.42 -4.42
N GLN A 8 -9.01 -2.22 -4.79
CA GLN A 8 -8.45 -2.00 -6.12
C GLN A 8 -7.15 -2.79 -6.30
N ALA A 9 -6.27 -2.78 -5.30
CA ALA A 9 -5.04 -3.56 -5.33
C ALA A 9 -5.32 -5.07 -5.38
N GLU A 10 -6.27 -5.56 -4.60
CA GLU A 10 -6.73 -6.96 -4.61
C GLU A 10 -7.27 -7.35 -5.99
N ALA A 11 -8.15 -6.53 -6.58
CA ALA A 11 -8.69 -6.80 -7.91
C ALA A 11 -7.58 -6.87 -8.98
N CYS A 12 -6.61 -5.96 -8.94
CA CYS A 12 -5.46 -5.99 -9.85
C CYS A 12 -4.59 -7.23 -9.63
N PHE A 13 -4.29 -7.58 -8.38
CA PHE A 13 -3.42 -8.71 -8.08
C PHE A 13 -4.10 -10.05 -8.39
N GLU A 14 -5.40 -10.19 -8.13
CA GLU A 14 -6.17 -11.37 -8.52
C GLU A 14 -6.19 -11.54 -10.05
N ALA A 15 -6.41 -10.45 -10.79
CA ALA A 15 -6.33 -10.46 -12.25
C ALA A 15 -4.93 -10.89 -12.75
N PHE A 16 -3.87 -10.39 -12.10
CA PHE A 16 -2.50 -10.81 -12.38
C PHE A 16 -2.29 -12.32 -12.11
N LEU A 17 -2.77 -12.84 -10.97
CA LEU A 17 -2.66 -14.26 -10.63
C LEU A 17 -3.43 -15.15 -11.62
N LYS A 18 -4.63 -14.74 -12.05
CA LYS A 18 -5.43 -15.47 -13.05
C LYS A 18 -4.75 -15.56 -14.42
N CYS A 19 -3.98 -14.54 -14.78
CA CYS A 19 -3.21 -14.49 -16.03
C CYS A 19 -1.78 -15.05 -15.90
N SER A 20 -1.37 -15.48 -14.71
CA SER A 20 -0.01 -15.93 -14.45
C SER A 20 0.29 -17.27 -15.13
N LYS A 21 1.49 -17.37 -15.72
CA LYS A 21 2.05 -18.64 -16.22
C LYS A 21 2.87 -19.37 -15.17
N ILE A 22 3.09 -18.74 -14.02
CA ILE A 22 3.93 -19.25 -12.91
C ILE A 22 3.04 -19.80 -11.79
N TYR A 23 1.90 -19.17 -11.54
CA TYR A 23 0.98 -19.53 -10.47
C TYR A 23 -0.40 -19.84 -11.01
N LYS A 24 -1.04 -20.88 -10.47
CA LYS A 24 -2.47 -21.14 -10.65
C LYS A 24 -3.22 -20.72 -9.38
N LEU A 25 -4.13 -19.77 -9.50
CA LEU A 25 -5.03 -19.40 -8.40
C LEU A 25 -5.93 -20.57 -8.02
N LEU A 26 -5.93 -20.98 -6.74
CA LEU A 26 -6.79 -22.02 -6.21
C LEU A 26 -8.01 -21.43 -5.50
N THR A 27 -7.81 -20.41 -4.68
CA THR A 27 -8.87 -19.60 -4.08
C THR A 27 -8.34 -18.22 -3.72
N SER A 28 -9.23 -17.23 -3.63
CA SER A 28 -8.97 -15.89 -3.08
C SER A 28 -9.98 -15.55 -1.98
N ASN A 29 -9.61 -14.61 -1.12
CA ASN A 29 -10.44 -14.03 -0.05
C ASN A 29 -11.15 -15.11 0.79
N LEU A 30 -10.38 -16.12 1.23
CA LEU A 30 -10.92 -17.28 1.94
C LEU A 30 -11.18 -16.90 3.41
N GLN A 31 -12.41 -16.49 3.71
CA GLN A 31 -12.81 -16.18 5.07
C GLN A 31 -12.79 -17.41 5.96
N ILE A 32 -12.20 -17.30 7.15
CA ILE A 32 -12.14 -18.36 8.16
C ILE A 32 -13.07 -17.95 9.31
N HIS A 33 -14.00 -18.84 9.65
CA HIS A 33 -14.98 -18.63 10.71
C HIS A 33 -14.90 -19.79 11.70
N ASP A 34 -15.01 -19.45 12.98
CA ASP A 34 -15.47 -20.38 14.02
C ASP A 34 -17.01 -20.22 14.14
N SER A 35 -17.64 -21.17 14.83
CA SER A 35 -19.06 -21.25 15.19
C SER A 35 -19.75 -19.90 15.49
N ASN A 36 -19.05 -18.93 16.07
CA ASN A 36 -19.62 -17.64 16.48
C ASN A 36 -18.93 -16.39 15.92
N GLN A 37 -17.78 -16.50 15.24
CA GLN A 37 -17.00 -15.34 14.81
C GLN A 37 -16.09 -15.60 13.63
N THR A 38 -15.75 -14.54 12.89
CA THR A 38 -14.68 -14.56 11.89
C THR A 38 -13.32 -14.56 12.59
N LEU A 39 -12.51 -15.60 12.35
CA LEU A 39 -11.14 -15.71 12.85
C LEU A 39 -10.16 -14.88 12.02
N GLY A 40 -10.43 -14.79 10.71
CA GLY A 40 -9.62 -14.02 9.78
C GLY A 40 -9.93 -14.36 8.33
N GLU A 41 -9.03 -14.02 7.43
CA GLU A 41 -9.13 -14.26 6.01
C GLU A 41 -7.74 -14.57 5.45
N LEU A 42 -7.67 -15.50 4.49
CA LEU A 42 -6.48 -15.74 3.68
C LEU A 42 -6.68 -15.10 2.31
N ASP A 43 -5.83 -14.14 1.95
CA ASP A 43 -6.03 -13.35 0.73
C ASP A 43 -5.96 -14.22 -0.54
N TYR A 44 -4.92 -15.03 -0.69
CA TYR A 44 -4.75 -15.88 -1.86
C TYR A 44 -4.06 -17.21 -1.54
N ILE A 45 -4.59 -18.29 -2.11
CA ILE A 45 -3.92 -19.58 -2.17
C ILE A 45 -3.67 -19.95 -3.62
N VAL A 46 -2.41 -20.24 -3.94
CA VAL A 46 -1.98 -20.52 -5.30
C VAL A 46 -1.16 -21.81 -5.36
N ARG A 47 -1.14 -22.45 -6.53
CA ARG A 47 -0.18 -23.51 -6.85
C ARG A 47 0.94 -22.94 -7.71
N ASP A 48 2.18 -23.09 -7.28
CA ASP A 48 3.35 -22.85 -8.13
C ASP A 48 3.41 -23.93 -9.21
N LEU A 49 3.36 -23.54 -10.48
CA LEU A 49 3.32 -24.49 -11.60
C LEU A 49 4.67 -25.13 -11.89
N LYS A 50 5.77 -24.55 -11.37
CA LYS A 50 7.11 -25.10 -11.51
C LYS A 50 7.40 -26.13 -10.42
N THR A 51 7.11 -25.81 -9.16
CA THR A 51 7.40 -26.70 -8.01
C THR A 51 6.24 -27.61 -7.64
N GLN A 52 5.03 -27.29 -8.10
CA GLN A 52 3.75 -27.91 -7.70
C GLN A 52 3.34 -27.64 -6.23
N ASN A 53 4.13 -26.87 -5.48
CA ASN A 53 3.82 -26.49 -4.09
C ASN A 53 2.59 -25.58 -4.04
N VAL A 54 1.81 -25.73 -2.97
CA VAL A 54 0.74 -24.78 -2.63
C VAL A 54 1.29 -23.71 -1.69
N LEU A 55 0.98 -22.45 -2.00
CA LEU A 55 1.48 -21.27 -1.33
C LEU A 55 0.32 -20.41 -0.84
N HIS A 56 0.45 -19.87 0.37
CA HIS A 56 -0.40 -18.80 0.88
C HIS A 56 0.27 -17.45 0.58
N ILE A 57 -0.46 -16.50 0.00
CA ILE A 57 0.03 -15.15 -0.28
C ILE A 57 -0.88 -14.14 0.39
N GLU A 58 -0.31 -13.33 1.27
CA GLU A 58 -0.93 -12.12 1.83
C GLU A 58 -0.55 -10.91 0.97
N LEU A 59 -1.52 -10.06 0.64
CA LEU A 59 -1.35 -8.86 -0.15
C LEU A 59 -1.41 -7.61 0.75
N ALA A 60 -0.57 -6.64 0.46
CA ALA A 60 -0.67 -5.33 1.07
C ALA A 60 -0.25 -4.24 0.08
N CYS A 61 -1.11 -3.24 -0.10
CA CYS A 61 -0.78 -2.02 -0.84
C CYS A 61 -0.77 -0.83 0.12
N LYS A 62 0.41 -0.23 0.34
CA LYS A 62 0.61 0.75 1.40
C LYS A 62 1.40 1.97 0.94
N PHE A 63 1.08 3.11 1.53
CA PHE A 63 1.76 4.38 1.32
C PHE A 63 2.39 4.77 2.65
N TYR A 64 3.71 4.93 2.68
CA TYR A 64 4.43 5.26 3.90
C TYR A 64 5.33 6.48 3.68
N LEU A 65 5.38 7.35 4.69
CA LEU A 65 6.23 8.50 4.82
C LEU A 65 7.33 8.16 5.83
N TYR A 66 8.56 8.49 5.51
CA TYR A 66 9.67 8.28 6.44
C TYR A 66 9.73 9.41 7.45
N ASP A 67 9.65 9.08 8.74
CA ASP A 67 9.77 10.00 9.86
C ASP A 67 10.87 9.48 10.80
N GLU A 68 12.04 10.14 10.77
CA GLU A 68 13.21 9.78 11.59
C GLU A 68 12.92 9.79 13.10
N THR A 69 11.87 10.51 13.52
CA THR A 69 11.49 10.66 14.92
C THR A 69 10.47 9.62 15.39
N ALA A 70 9.92 8.82 14.47
CA ALA A 70 8.81 7.91 14.77
C ALA A 70 9.23 6.58 15.44
N GLY A 71 10.54 6.32 15.58
CA GLY A 71 11.04 5.18 16.34
C GLY A 71 12.52 4.88 16.10
N ILE A 72 12.96 3.74 16.61
CA ILE A 72 14.37 3.34 16.59
C ILE A 72 14.66 2.49 15.36
N SER A 73 13.81 1.50 15.05
CA SER A 73 14.00 0.63 13.88
C SER A 73 13.60 1.32 12.58
N GLU A 74 14.07 0.80 11.44
CA GLU A 74 13.68 1.33 10.13
C GLU A 74 12.19 1.13 9.86
N GLU A 75 11.61 -0.01 10.26
CA GLU A 75 10.20 -0.33 10.12
C GLU A 75 9.30 0.60 10.93
N GLU A 76 9.78 1.07 12.08
CA GLU A 76 9.08 2.02 12.94
C GLU A 76 8.97 3.43 12.34
N LYS A 77 9.96 3.81 11.52
CA LYS A 77 10.06 5.12 10.87
C LYS A 77 9.16 5.27 9.65
N TRP A 78 8.61 4.17 9.14
CA TRP A 78 7.66 4.17 8.01
C TRP A 78 6.21 4.30 8.51
N ILE A 79 5.68 5.52 8.44
CA ILE A 79 4.35 5.87 8.95
C ILE A 79 3.38 6.22 7.81
N GLY A 80 2.10 5.90 7.96
CA GLY A 80 1.09 6.30 7.00
C GLY A 80 0.95 7.82 6.94
N PRO A 81 0.47 8.41 5.83
CA PRO A 81 0.42 9.87 5.67
C PRO A 81 -0.30 10.63 6.79
N ASN A 82 -1.27 9.97 7.43
CA ASN A 82 -2.07 10.49 8.53
C ASN A 82 -1.73 9.88 9.90
N ARG A 83 -0.57 9.22 10.03
CA ARG A 83 -0.09 8.57 11.28
C ARG A 83 -1.06 7.52 11.85
N LYS A 84 -1.87 6.87 11.00
CA LYS A 84 -2.86 5.84 11.41
C LYS A 84 -2.37 4.41 11.25
N ASP A 85 -1.26 4.21 10.57
CA ASP A 85 -0.65 2.90 10.35
C ASP A 85 0.87 3.04 10.28
N ARG A 86 1.60 2.00 10.69
CA ARG A 86 3.05 1.90 10.57
C ARG A 86 3.41 0.62 9.81
N LEU A 87 4.61 0.57 9.24
CA LEU A 87 5.10 -0.66 8.62
C LEU A 87 5.30 -1.75 9.66
N ILE A 88 5.88 -1.41 10.83
CA ILE A 88 6.10 -2.37 11.92
C ILE A 88 4.80 -3.07 12.35
N ASP A 89 3.72 -2.31 12.61
CA ASP A 89 2.44 -2.88 13.03
C ASP A 89 1.86 -3.85 11.99
N LYS A 90 2.08 -3.58 10.69
CA LYS A 90 1.64 -4.48 9.60
C LYS A 90 2.46 -5.77 9.58
N LEU A 91 3.77 -5.69 9.81
CA LEU A 91 4.65 -6.85 9.84
C LEU A 91 4.42 -7.72 11.07
N GLU A 92 4.21 -7.10 12.24
CA GLU A 92 3.86 -7.80 13.48
C GLU A 92 2.50 -8.51 13.35
N LYS A 93 1.45 -7.79 12.90
CA LYS A 93 0.14 -8.41 12.67
C LYS A 93 0.21 -9.57 11.69
N LEU A 94 1.00 -9.45 10.62
CA LEU A 94 1.19 -10.52 9.65
C LEU A 94 1.80 -11.77 10.31
N LYS A 95 2.88 -11.56 11.08
CA LYS A 95 3.63 -12.64 11.73
C LYS A 95 2.83 -13.32 12.84
N GLU A 96 2.08 -12.55 13.62
CA GLU A 96 1.40 -13.03 14.83
C GLU A 96 -0.02 -13.52 14.58
N GLN A 97 -0.69 -13.03 13.52
CA GLN A 97 -2.10 -13.34 13.28
C GLN A 97 -2.31 -13.99 11.91
N GLN A 98 -1.91 -13.32 10.82
CA GLN A 98 -2.26 -13.77 9.46
C GLN A 98 -1.55 -15.06 9.05
N PHE A 99 -0.24 -15.16 9.26
CA PHE A 99 0.50 -16.36 8.91
C PHE A 99 0.17 -17.57 9.79
N PRO A 100 -0.03 -17.43 11.11
CA PRO A 100 -0.49 -18.53 11.95
C PRO A 100 -1.88 -19.05 11.58
N LEU A 101 -2.75 -18.24 10.95
CA LEU A 101 -4.12 -18.62 10.59
C LEU A 101 -4.18 -19.88 9.72
N ILE A 102 -3.14 -20.17 8.93
CA ILE A 102 -3.09 -21.38 8.11
C ILE A 102 -3.09 -22.68 8.93
N HIS A 103 -2.65 -22.61 10.18
CA HIS A 103 -2.55 -23.76 11.08
C HIS A 103 -3.83 -23.98 11.91
N ALA A 104 -4.78 -23.04 11.89
CA ALA A 104 -6.03 -23.17 12.63
C ALA A 104 -6.84 -24.40 12.13
N PRO A 105 -7.47 -25.19 13.02
CA PRO A 105 -8.27 -26.35 12.63
C PRO A 105 -9.38 -26.01 11.62
N GLU A 106 -10.02 -24.86 11.80
CA GLU A 106 -11.08 -24.34 10.93
C GLU A 106 -10.55 -24.09 9.51
N THR A 107 -9.33 -23.54 9.41
CA THR A 107 -8.66 -23.33 8.12
C THR A 107 -8.33 -24.66 7.45
N GLN A 108 -7.74 -25.61 8.17
CA GLN A 108 -7.39 -26.92 7.61
C GLN A 108 -8.62 -27.68 7.12
N GLN A 109 -9.71 -27.65 7.89
CA GLN A 109 -10.98 -28.26 7.49
C GLN A 109 -11.54 -27.58 6.24
N LYS A 110 -11.52 -26.25 6.18
CA LYS A 110 -12.01 -25.50 5.01
C LYS A 110 -11.21 -25.80 3.74
N LEU A 111 -9.88 -25.91 3.84
CA LEU A 111 -9.03 -26.31 2.72
C LEU A 111 -9.33 -27.74 2.25
N LYS A 112 -9.54 -28.66 3.19
CA LYS A 112 -9.93 -30.05 2.89
C LYS A 112 -11.27 -30.12 2.15
N ASP A 113 -12.28 -29.37 2.59
CA ASP A 113 -13.60 -29.32 1.94
C ASP A 113 -13.50 -28.78 0.51
N LEU A 114 -12.61 -27.81 0.28
CA LEU A 114 -12.28 -27.28 -1.05
C LEU A 114 -11.35 -28.18 -1.87
N LYS A 115 -10.87 -29.30 -1.31
CA LYS A 115 -9.88 -30.20 -1.91
C LYS A 115 -8.57 -29.49 -2.29
N ILE A 116 -8.16 -28.54 -1.46
CA ILE A 116 -6.90 -27.79 -1.58
C ILE A 116 -5.91 -28.36 -0.58
N GLU A 117 -4.69 -28.66 -1.03
CA GLU A 117 -3.58 -29.06 -0.15
C GLU A 117 -3.21 -27.92 0.80
N ILE A 118 -2.81 -28.24 2.02
CA ILE A 118 -2.38 -27.23 2.99
C ILE A 118 -1.12 -26.52 2.44
N PRO A 119 -1.11 -25.18 2.35
CA PRO A 119 0.07 -24.44 1.91
C PRO A 119 1.32 -24.78 2.72
N THR A 120 2.41 -25.04 2.02
CA THR A 120 3.71 -25.39 2.63
C THR A 120 4.64 -24.18 2.76
N GLU A 121 4.32 -23.07 2.10
CA GLU A 121 5.04 -21.81 2.23
C GLU A 121 4.04 -20.65 2.30
N GLN A 122 4.47 -19.56 2.95
CA GLN A 122 3.71 -18.33 3.08
C GLN A 122 4.54 -17.16 2.56
N LYS A 123 3.90 -16.26 1.81
CA LYS A 123 4.57 -15.12 1.18
C LYS A 123 3.79 -13.84 1.44
N LEU A 124 4.52 -12.74 1.61
CA LEU A 124 3.95 -11.40 1.64
C LEU A 124 4.22 -10.72 0.29
N CYS A 125 3.17 -10.27 -0.38
CA CYS A 125 3.25 -9.33 -1.49
C CYS A 125 2.99 -7.92 -0.96
N LEU A 126 4.04 -7.25 -0.46
CA LEU A 126 3.95 -5.86 0.00
C LEU A 126 4.31 -4.89 -1.14
N LYS A 127 3.29 -4.27 -1.74
CA LYS A 127 3.48 -3.14 -2.65
C LYS A 127 3.47 -1.83 -1.87
N ALA A 128 4.67 -1.39 -1.47
CA ALA A 128 4.86 -0.13 -0.77
C ALA A 128 5.20 1.02 -1.73
N PHE A 129 4.60 2.19 -1.47
CA PHE A 129 4.93 3.48 -2.08
C PHE A 129 5.55 4.36 -1.00
N LEU A 130 6.86 4.55 -1.08
CA LEU A 130 7.63 5.22 -0.04
C LEU A 130 7.94 6.67 -0.41
N PHE A 131 7.85 7.54 0.59
CA PHE A 131 8.10 8.97 0.46
C PHE A 131 9.07 9.44 1.53
N LEU A 132 10.12 10.15 1.13
CA LEU A 132 11.13 10.71 2.05
C LEU A 132 10.83 12.18 2.37
N PRO A 133 11.31 12.72 3.51
CA PRO A 133 11.35 14.16 3.70
C PRO A 133 12.06 14.83 2.52
N ILE A 134 11.57 15.98 2.03
CA ILE A 134 12.15 16.66 0.85
C ILE A 134 13.62 17.03 1.01
N LYS A 135 14.09 17.20 2.26
CA LYS A 135 15.47 17.56 2.61
C LYS A 135 16.37 16.34 2.83
N MET A 136 15.82 15.12 2.73
CA MET A 136 16.54 13.88 3.02
C MET A 136 17.01 13.21 1.71
N ASP A 137 18.26 12.74 1.72
CA ASP A 137 18.82 11.94 0.64
C ASP A 137 18.59 10.43 0.87
N ARG A 138 18.51 9.69 -0.24
CA ARG A 138 18.25 8.25 -0.35
C ARG A 138 19.42 7.37 0.11
N ILE A 139 20.62 7.95 0.19
CA ILE A 139 21.91 7.23 0.33
C ILE A 139 21.96 6.32 1.57
N HIS A 140 21.21 6.64 2.62
CA HIS A 140 21.28 5.92 3.90
C HIS A 140 20.32 4.72 4.02
N LEU A 141 19.45 4.48 3.04
CA LEU A 141 18.44 3.43 3.12
C LEU A 141 18.87 2.13 2.42
N PRO A 142 18.55 0.95 2.99
CA PRO A 142 18.70 -0.32 2.32
C PRO A 142 18.05 -0.36 0.91
N LYS A 143 18.62 -1.15 0.00
CA LYS A 143 18.19 -1.22 -1.41
C LYS A 143 16.70 -1.51 -1.57
N ASN A 144 16.14 -2.41 -0.76
CA ASN A 144 14.73 -2.80 -0.81
C ASN A 144 13.78 -1.61 -0.54
N TYR A 145 14.15 -0.69 0.35
CA TYR A 145 13.39 0.55 0.55
C TYR A 145 13.61 1.51 -0.61
N ASN A 146 14.87 1.67 -1.04
CA ASN A 146 15.23 2.56 -2.14
C ASN A 146 14.46 2.27 -3.44
N ASP A 147 14.29 0.99 -3.78
CA ASP A 147 13.52 0.54 -4.96
C ASP A 147 12.02 0.89 -4.88
N CYS A 148 11.51 1.22 -3.68
CA CYS A 148 10.11 1.56 -3.44
C CYS A 148 9.86 3.07 -3.27
N ILE A 149 10.90 3.92 -3.33
CA ILE A 149 10.77 5.38 -3.18
C ILE A 149 10.19 5.98 -4.46
N VAL A 150 9.03 6.63 -4.33
CA VAL A 150 8.29 7.20 -5.47
C VAL A 150 8.10 8.71 -5.36
N GLY A 151 8.52 9.33 -4.26
CA GLY A 151 8.35 10.76 -4.05
C GLY A 151 8.85 11.24 -2.70
N HIS A 152 8.38 12.42 -2.32
CA HIS A 152 8.75 13.06 -1.06
C HIS A 152 7.53 13.44 -0.23
N TRP A 153 7.75 13.91 0.99
CA TRP A 153 6.73 14.62 1.75
C TRP A 153 7.31 15.95 2.24
N ILE A 154 6.42 16.93 2.39
CA ILE A 154 6.74 18.29 2.83
C ILE A 154 5.72 18.79 3.83
N ARG A 155 6.12 19.76 4.65
CA ARG A 155 5.19 20.61 5.39
C ARG A 155 4.71 21.76 4.52
N THR A 156 3.56 22.32 4.85
CA THR A 156 2.98 23.46 4.12
C THR A 156 3.92 24.66 4.07
N ASP A 157 4.67 24.92 5.14
CA ASP A 157 5.63 26.03 5.21
C ASP A 157 6.80 25.89 4.22
N ASP A 158 7.11 24.65 3.81
CA ASP A 158 8.15 24.36 2.82
C ASP A 158 7.60 24.38 1.38
N LEU A 159 6.28 24.51 1.18
CA LEU A 159 5.65 24.53 -0.14
C LEU A 159 5.81 25.92 -0.79
N LYS A 160 6.58 25.95 -1.88
CA LYS A 160 6.87 27.20 -2.63
C LYS A 160 6.13 27.24 -3.95
N GLU A 161 5.69 28.45 -4.33
CA GLU A 161 5.07 28.70 -5.63
C GLU A 161 6.05 28.41 -6.77
N ASP A 162 5.59 27.61 -7.72
CA ASP A 162 6.23 27.43 -9.02
C ASP A 162 5.22 27.82 -10.10
N LYS A 163 5.41 29.01 -10.67
CA LYS A 163 4.49 29.60 -11.66
C LYS A 163 4.44 28.82 -12.97
N ALA A 164 5.44 27.99 -13.25
CA ALA A 164 5.49 27.14 -14.43
C ALA A 164 4.85 25.76 -14.18
N ALA A 165 4.41 25.47 -12.96
CA ALA A 165 3.86 24.18 -12.58
C ALA A 165 2.34 24.18 -12.53
N LEU A 166 1.78 23.03 -12.89
CA LEU A 166 0.40 22.66 -12.63
C LEU A 166 0.37 21.57 -11.56
N TYR A 167 -0.67 21.58 -10.73
CA TYR A 167 -0.80 20.70 -9.58
C TYR A 167 -2.12 19.93 -9.61
N ALA A 168 -2.15 18.71 -9.08
CA ALA A 168 -3.36 17.93 -8.92
C ALA A 168 -3.40 17.25 -7.54
N ILE A 169 -4.60 17.12 -6.98
CA ILE A 169 -4.86 16.35 -5.75
C ILE A 169 -5.82 15.21 -6.10
N PRO A 170 -5.32 14.03 -6.51
CA PRO A 170 -6.20 12.91 -6.77
C PRO A 170 -6.90 12.43 -5.51
N HIS A 171 -8.14 11.98 -5.68
CA HIS A 171 -8.84 11.27 -4.63
C HIS A 171 -8.09 9.98 -4.27
N LYS A 172 -8.26 9.48 -3.04
CA LYS A 172 -7.58 8.26 -2.59
C LYS A 172 -7.82 7.03 -3.48
N LYS A 173 -8.99 6.94 -4.12
CA LYS A 173 -9.35 5.90 -5.11
C LYS A 173 -8.57 5.99 -6.43
N GLU A 174 -7.88 7.10 -6.66
CA GLU A 174 -7.17 7.41 -7.91
C GLU A 174 -5.66 7.25 -7.74
N TRP A 175 -5.18 6.91 -6.53
CA TRP A 175 -3.75 6.83 -6.23
C TRP A 175 -3.01 5.74 -7.01
N LEU A 176 -3.71 4.69 -7.43
CA LEU A 176 -3.17 3.61 -8.26
C LEU A 176 -3.40 3.82 -9.76
N LEU A 177 -4.13 4.87 -10.15
CA LEU A 177 -4.42 5.12 -11.56
C LEU A 177 -3.20 5.69 -12.29
N PRO A 178 -3.08 5.42 -13.60
CA PRO A 178 -2.11 6.09 -14.44
C PRO A 178 -2.26 7.62 -14.39
N LEU A 179 -1.15 8.32 -14.59
CA LEU A 179 -1.11 9.79 -14.63
C LEU A 179 -2.06 10.39 -15.67
N GLU A 180 -2.27 9.67 -16.77
CA GLU A 180 -3.14 10.03 -17.89
C GLU A 180 -4.60 10.20 -17.46
N ASN A 181 -5.00 9.54 -16.38
CA ASN A 181 -6.35 9.60 -15.83
C ASN A 181 -6.58 10.81 -14.92
N ILE A 182 -5.53 11.60 -14.61
CA ILE A 182 -5.66 12.82 -13.83
C ILE A 182 -6.14 13.96 -14.75
N SER A 183 -7.43 14.27 -14.66
CA SER A 183 -8.08 15.28 -15.50
C SER A 183 -7.99 16.70 -14.95
N GLU A 184 -7.93 16.86 -13.63
CA GLU A 184 -7.98 18.16 -12.98
C GLU A 184 -6.60 18.66 -12.57
N TRP A 185 -6.22 19.80 -13.13
CA TRP A 185 -4.95 20.47 -12.86
C TRP A 185 -5.20 21.92 -12.48
N TYR A 186 -4.43 22.40 -11.52
CA TYR A 186 -4.62 23.66 -10.83
C TYR A 186 -3.34 24.48 -10.83
N SER A 187 -3.49 25.80 -10.88
CA SER A 187 -2.41 26.73 -10.56
C SER A 187 -2.06 26.68 -9.07
N PHE A 188 -0.91 27.25 -8.70
CA PHE A 188 -0.50 27.30 -7.28
C PHE A 188 -1.52 27.98 -6.36
N PRO A 189 -2.11 29.15 -6.69
CA PRO A 189 -3.13 29.78 -5.83
C PRO A 189 -4.39 28.93 -5.64
N GLN A 190 -4.74 28.10 -6.63
CA GLN A 190 -5.92 27.23 -6.55
C GLN A 190 -5.64 25.96 -5.75
N ILE A 191 -4.43 25.39 -5.85
CA ILE A 191 -4.09 24.15 -5.15
C ILE A 191 -3.84 24.40 -3.66
N ILE A 192 -3.24 25.53 -3.29
CA ILE A 192 -2.89 25.81 -1.90
C ILE A 192 -4.14 25.85 -1.01
N GLN A 193 -5.22 26.50 -1.47
CA GLN A 193 -6.50 26.54 -0.77
C GLN A 193 -7.05 25.13 -0.51
N ARG A 194 -6.99 24.24 -1.51
CA ARG A 194 -7.45 22.85 -1.39
C ARG A 194 -6.57 22.01 -0.46
N ILE A 195 -5.26 22.27 -0.46
CA ILE A 195 -4.32 21.63 0.45
C ILE A 195 -4.67 22.02 1.88
N GLU A 196 -4.78 23.32 2.16
CA GLU A 196 -5.11 23.87 3.48
C GLU A 196 -6.43 23.30 4.01
N GLU A 197 -7.47 23.24 3.19
CA GLU A 197 -8.75 22.60 3.54
C GLU A 197 -8.59 21.14 3.99
N GLN A 198 -7.73 20.35 3.34
CA GLN A 198 -7.50 18.97 3.75
C GLN A 198 -6.69 18.87 5.04
N LEU A 199 -5.68 19.72 5.20
CA LEU A 199 -4.83 19.74 6.39
C LEU A 199 -5.61 20.16 7.64
N LEU A 200 -6.53 21.12 7.53
CA LEU A 200 -7.48 21.49 8.60
C LEU A 200 -8.35 20.31 9.06
N ASN A 201 -8.54 19.32 8.18
CA ASN A 201 -9.27 18.09 8.47
C ASN A 201 -8.36 16.91 8.84
N PHE A 202 -7.10 17.16 9.21
CA PHE A 202 -6.08 16.14 9.54
C PHE A 202 -5.89 15.11 8.43
N LYS A 203 -5.97 15.56 7.18
CA LYS A 203 -5.71 14.75 5.98
C LYS A 203 -4.48 15.30 5.26
N SER A 204 -3.46 14.47 5.14
CA SER A 204 -2.27 14.72 4.33
C SER A 204 -2.55 14.34 2.87
N PRO A 205 -2.79 15.30 1.95
CA PRO A 205 -3.07 15.00 0.55
C PRO A 205 -1.82 14.50 -0.20
N LEU A 206 -2.03 13.58 -1.15
CA LEU A 206 -1.06 13.28 -2.20
C LEU A 206 -1.20 14.32 -3.31
N ILE A 207 -0.10 14.96 -3.67
CA ILE A 207 -0.01 15.99 -4.69
C ILE A 207 0.80 15.46 -5.87
N TYR A 208 0.33 15.77 -7.05
CA TYR A 208 1.09 15.67 -8.29
C TYR A 208 1.46 17.07 -8.74
N LYS A 209 2.74 17.31 -9.02
CA LYS A 209 3.24 18.55 -9.61
C LYS A 209 3.81 18.24 -10.98
N LYS A 210 3.28 18.89 -12.01
CA LYS A 210 3.72 18.75 -13.40
C LYS A 210 4.35 20.05 -13.87
N THR A 211 5.54 19.92 -14.44
CA THR A 211 6.21 20.97 -15.23
C THR A 211 6.40 20.46 -16.65
N ASN A 212 6.96 21.28 -17.54
CA ASN A 212 7.32 20.84 -18.89
C ASN A 212 8.39 19.74 -18.91
N LEU A 213 9.17 19.59 -17.83
CA LEU A 213 10.31 18.67 -17.78
C LEU A 213 10.00 17.38 -17.04
N LYS A 214 9.17 17.44 -16.00
CA LYS A 214 8.94 16.30 -15.10
C LYS A 214 7.59 16.37 -14.38
N ILE A 215 7.17 15.20 -13.92
CA ILE A 215 6.08 15.03 -12.96
C ILE A 215 6.67 14.50 -11.66
N GLU A 216 6.32 15.14 -10.55
CA GLU A 216 6.74 14.78 -9.21
C GLU A 216 5.51 14.45 -8.36
N LYS A 217 5.67 13.52 -7.43
CA LYS A 217 4.66 13.15 -6.46
C LYS A 217 5.15 13.50 -5.07
N PHE A 218 4.31 14.12 -4.26
CA PHE A 218 4.64 14.34 -2.86
C PHE A 218 3.41 14.42 -1.97
N PHE A 219 3.58 14.10 -0.69
CA PHE A 219 2.56 14.40 0.32
C PHE A 219 2.79 15.78 0.93
N VAL A 220 1.71 16.49 1.24
CA VAL A 220 1.77 17.62 2.20
C VAL A 220 1.21 17.13 3.52
N VAL A 221 1.96 17.30 4.61
CA VAL A 221 1.59 16.77 5.93
C VAL A 221 1.14 17.87 6.89
N TRP A 222 0.22 17.53 7.79
CA TRP A 222 -0.30 18.44 8.82
C TRP A 222 0.50 18.43 10.13
N TRP A 223 1.47 17.52 10.26
CA TRP A 223 2.23 17.24 11.47
C TRP A 223 3.70 17.65 11.40
#